data_AF-A0A1M5D4H3-F1
#
_entry.id   AF-A0A1M5D4H3-F1
#
_cell.length_a   1.000
_cell.length_b   1.000
_cell.length_c   1.000
_cell.angle_alpha   90.00
_cell.angle_beta   90.00
_cell.angle_gamma   90.00
#
_symmetry.space_group_name_H-M   'P 1'
#
loop_
_entity.id
_entity.type
_entity.pdbx_description
1 polymer ?
#
loop_
_entity_poly.entity_id
_entity_poly.type
_entity_poly.pdbx_seq_one_letter_code
_entity_poly.pdbx_strand_id
1 'polypeptide(L)'
;MIRFALTALAAVASLTLTLPAMATTASTPSPPQPIVIAHRGASGYLPEHTLEAKALAYAMRPDFIEQDLVLSKDDHLIVMHDIYLDATTDVAEVFPGRARADGHFYTIDFTLAELKRLRVTSTFLSTEQGTIAKYPNRFPLWQSSFQLSTLAEEIELIEGLNQTLGYDIGIYPEIKKPYFHHMEGKDIAALTLAELKEYGYTSRERKIYLQSFDAEELQRIKRELMPRLGMDLPLIQLIAVTAWGEKQLQVDGKTSNYDYDWMLTAAGLERIASYADGIGPWLGMLARIEGGQLHTTELVQQAHRQSLQVHPYTIRADPSEIPKEVGTFRQLLHIAVHGFGVDGLFTDHPDRVRTYLTREASGDRHN
;
A
#
# COMPACT_ATOMS: atom_id res chain seq x y z
N MET A 1 106.78 -18.88 8.59
CA MET A 1 106.55 -20.12 7.80
C MET A 1 105.05 -20.32 7.63
N ILE A 2 104.59 -20.28 6.37
CA ILE A 2 103.54 -21.14 5.75
C ILE A 2 102.14 -21.25 6.41
N ARG A 3 101.14 -20.66 5.71
CA ARG A 3 99.74 -21.08 5.39
C ARG A 3 98.81 -21.50 6.55
N PHE A 4 97.52 -21.13 6.58
CA PHE A 4 96.48 -21.39 5.58
C PHE A 4 95.30 -20.43 5.69
N ALA A 5 94.67 -20.15 4.55
CA ALA A 5 93.40 -19.47 4.40
C ALA A 5 92.22 -20.39 4.74
N LEU A 6 91.17 -19.85 5.37
CA LEU A 6 89.81 -20.38 5.28
C LEU A 6 88.81 -19.22 5.23
N THR A 7 88.26 -18.99 4.04
CA THR A 7 87.06 -18.20 3.78
C THR A 7 85.83 -18.99 4.21
N ALA A 8 85.05 -18.46 5.15
CA ALA A 8 83.71 -18.94 5.48
C ALA A 8 82.68 -17.88 5.06
N LEU A 9 81.94 -18.18 3.99
CA LEU A 9 80.82 -17.40 3.48
C LEU A 9 79.55 -17.87 4.23
N ALA A 10 79.01 -17.05 5.12
CA ALA A 10 77.73 -17.32 5.77
C ALA A 10 76.59 -16.75 4.93
N ALA A 11 75.81 -17.62 4.31
CA ALA A 11 74.60 -17.26 3.57
C ALA A 11 73.48 -16.91 4.57
N VAL A 12 72.98 -15.67 4.50
CA VAL A 12 71.77 -15.25 5.21
C VAL A 12 70.57 -15.69 4.37
N ALA A 13 69.88 -16.76 4.79
CA ALA A 13 68.62 -17.18 4.21
C ALA A 13 67.50 -16.30 4.76
N SER A 14 67.06 -15.30 3.98
CA SER A 14 65.86 -14.51 4.27
C SER A 14 64.63 -15.37 4.05
N LEU A 15 64.06 -15.89 5.14
CA LEU A 15 62.78 -16.61 5.12
C LEU A 15 61.63 -15.58 5.00
N THR A 16 61.20 -15.28 3.78
CA THR A 16 60.00 -14.48 3.54
C THR A 16 58.76 -15.32 3.85
N LEU A 17 58.15 -15.06 5.01
CA LEU A 17 56.86 -15.62 5.40
C LEU A 17 55.76 -14.91 4.60
N THR A 18 55.38 -15.48 3.45
CA THR A 18 54.20 -15.03 2.71
C THR A 18 52.94 -15.50 3.44
N LEU A 19 52.30 -14.60 4.18
CA LEU A 19 50.94 -14.79 4.68
C LEU A 19 49.98 -14.83 3.49
N PRO A 20 49.10 -15.84 3.36
CA PRO A 20 48.06 -15.82 2.33
C PRO A 20 47.12 -14.65 2.65
N ALA A 21 47.00 -13.71 1.71
CA ALA A 21 45.98 -12.68 1.76
C ALA A 21 44.61 -13.38 1.74
N MET A 22 43.93 -13.43 2.88
CA MET A 22 42.51 -13.79 2.89
C MET A 22 41.77 -12.71 2.11
N ALA A 23 41.38 -13.04 0.89
CA ALA A 23 40.45 -12.24 0.12
C ALA A 23 39.12 -12.22 0.91
N THR A 24 38.88 -11.16 1.66
CA THR A 24 37.55 -10.84 2.16
C THR A 24 36.67 -10.62 0.95
N THR A 25 35.86 -11.60 0.59
CA THR A 25 34.74 -11.41 -0.33
C THR A 25 33.84 -10.35 0.31
N ALA A 26 33.98 -9.10 -0.12
CA ALA A 26 33.01 -8.06 0.22
C ALA A 26 31.66 -8.56 -0.30
N SER A 27 30.77 -8.96 0.60
CA SER A 27 29.38 -9.20 0.25
C SER A 27 28.83 -7.88 -0.27
N THR A 28 28.61 -7.78 -1.57
CA THR A 28 27.80 -6.70 -2.14
C THR A 28 26.50 -6.65 -1.33
N PRO A 29 26.14 -5.52 -0.71
CA PRO A 29 24.88 -5.43 0.01
C PRO A 29 23.76 -5.80 -0.97
N SER A 30 22.89 -6.73 -0.56
CA SER A 30 21.69 -7.02 -1.32
C SER A 30 20.92 -5.71 -1.54
N PRO A 31 20.35 -5.47 -2.72
CA PRO A 31 19.51 -4.31 -2.93
C PRO A 31 18.41 -4.26 -1.84
N PRO A 32 18.04 -3.07 -1.37
CA PRO A 32 17.00 -2.94 -0.35
C PRO A 32 15.73 -3.65 -0.84
N GLN A 33 15.14 -4.48 0.02
CA GLN A 33 13.89 -5.17 -0.32
C GLN A 33 12.72 -4.19 -0.27
N PRO A 34 11.74 -4.33 -1.18
CA PRO A 34 10.55 -3.49 -1.13
C PRO A 34 9.76 -3.75 0.15
N ILE A 35 9.16 -2.70 0.69
CA ILE A 35 8.25 -2.82 1.82
C ILE A 35 6.97 -3.57 1.42
N VAL A 36 6.41 -4.35 2.34
CA VAL A 36 5.16 -5.08 2.14
C VAL A 36 4.03 -4.32 2.82
N ILE A 37 3.03 -3.94 2.03
CA ILE A 37 1.86 -3.19 2.51
C ILE A 37 0.64 -4.11 2.38
N ALA A 38 0.01 -4.43 3.51
CA ALA A 38 -1.16 -5.28 3.55
C ALA A 38 -2.40 -4.49 3.11
N HIS A 39 -2.77 -4.65 1.84
CA HIS A 39 -3.86 -3.93 1.19
C HIS A 39 -5.20 -4.36 1.80
N ARG A 40 -5.83 -3.43 2.50
CA ARG A 40 -7.03 -3.64 3.32
C ARG A 40 -6.89 -4.72 4.40
N GLY A 41 -5.66 -4.97 4.85
CA GLY A 41 -5.30 -6.10 5.71
C GLY A 41 -5.02 -7.38 4.93
N ALA A 42 -5.37 -8.53 5.48
CA ALA A 42 -5.17 -9.84 4.87
C ALA A 42 -6.37 -10.20 3.97
N SER A 43 -6.73 -9.28 3.07
CA SER A 43 -7.99 -9.26 2.32
C SER A 43 -8.15 -10.40 1.30
N GLY A 44 -7.07 -11.12 0.99
CA GLY A 44 -7.12 -12.38 0.26
C GLY A 44 -7.72 -13.54 1.05
N TYR A 45 -7.80 -13.40 2.38
CA TYR A 45 -8.21 -14.48 3.30
C TYR A 45 -9.41 -14.17 4.17
N LEU A 46 -9.63 -12.90 4.53
CA LEU A 46 -10.74 -12.42 5.35
C LEU A 46 -11.40 -11.20 4.70
N PRO A 47 -12.67 -10.86 5.05
CA PRO A 47 -13.32 -9.67 4.52
C PRO A 47 -12.48 -8.41 4.77
N GLU A 48 -12.34 -7.60 3.74
CA GLU A 48 -11.48 -6.41 3.75
C GLU A 48 -11.82 -5.43 4.88
N HIS A 49 -10.80 -4.76 5.43
CA HIS A 49 -10.91 -3.75 6.49
C HIS A 49 -11.55 -4.20 7.81
N THR A 50 -11.83 -5.48 8.00
CA THR A 50 -12.25 -6.00 9.32
C THR A 50 -11.07 -6.06 10.28
N LEU A 51 -11.30 -5.86 11.59
CA LEU A 51 -10.25 -5.99 12.61
C LEU A 51 -9.58 -7.37 12.56
N GLU A 52 -10.32 -8.41 12.20
CA GLU A 52 -9.83 -9.77 12.00
C GLU A 52 -8.86 -9.85 10.81
N ALA A 53 -9.18 -9.22 9.67
CA ALA A 53 -8.26 -9.13 8.54
C ALA A 53 -6.99 -8.35 8.89
N LYS A 54 -7.09 -7.33 9.75
CA LYS A 54 -5.96 -6.55 10.26
C LYS A 54 -5.09 -7.36 11.21
N ALA A 55 -5.69 -8.08 12.16
CA ALA A 55 -4.97 -8.96 13.09
C ALA A 55 -4.26 -10.10 12.35
N LEU A 56 -4.91 -10.71 11.35
CA LEU A 56 -4.28 -11.72 10.51
C LEU A 56 -3.11 -11.13 9.71
N ALA A 57 -3.30 -9.95 9.09
CA ALA A 57 -2.21 -9.26 8.40
C ALA A 57 -1.04 -9.00 9.34
N TYR A 58 -1.29 -8.47 10.54
CA TYR A 58 -0.27 -8.22 11.55
C TYR A 58 0.57 -9.48 11.85
N ALA A 59 -0.08 -10.63 12.01
CA ALA A 59 0.60 -11.91 12.23
C ALA A 59 1.49 -12.33 11.03
N MET A 60 1.16 -11.91 9.81
CA MET A 60 1.95 -12.10 8.60
C MET A 60 3.12 -11.12 8.46
N ARG A 61 3.24 -10.18 9.41
CA ARG A 61 4.35 -9.22 9.57
C ARG A 61 4.62 -8.35 8.33
N PRO A 62 3.62 -7.71 7.69
CA PRO A 62 3.88 -6.65 6.72
C PRO A 62 4.63 -5.49 7.39
N ASP A 63 5.19 -4.58 6.59
CA ASP A 63 5.78 -3.35 7.09
C ASP A 63 4.69 -2.34 7.46
N PHE A 64 3.59 -2.36 6.69
CA PHE A 64 2.44 -1.48 6.87
C PHE A 64 1.11 -2.21 6.67
N ILE A 65 0.07 -1.75 7.35
CA ILE A 65 -1.32 -2.19 7.15
C ILE A 65 -2.15 -0.98 6.72
N GLU A 66 -2.93 -1.13 5.65
CA GLU A 66 -3.68 -0.03 5.02
C GLU A 66 -5.07 0.20 5.65
N GLN A 67 -5.49 1.46 5.66
CA GLN A 67 -6.84 1.93 6.01
C GLN A 67 -7.39 2.74 4.85
N ASP A 68 -8.62 2.49 4.42
CA ASP A 68 -9.34 3.39 3.50
C ASP A 68 -10.35 4.18 4.33
N LEU A 69 -10.33 5.52 4.29
CA LEU A 69 -11.12 6.36 5.18
C LEU A 69 -12.25 7.08 4.48
N VAL A 70 -13.46 6.93 5.03
CA VAL A 70 -14.67 7.70 4.68
C VAL A 70 -15.34 8.22 5.96
N LEU A 71 -16.20 9.22 5.87
CA LEU A 71 -16.91 9.76 7.05
C LEU A 71 -18.31 9.17 7.23
N SER A 72 -18.67 8.95 8.49
CA SER A 72 -20.06 8.77 8.92
C SER A 72 -20.81 10.12 8.96
N LYS A 73 -22.12 10.05 9.20
CA LYS A 73 -22.99 11.22 9.40
C LYS A 73 -22.58 12.09 10.59
N ASP A 74 -22.08 11.47 11.64
CA ASP A 74 -21.64 12.06 12.90
C ASP A 74 -20.11 12.19 12.99
N ASP A 75 -19.44 12.33 11.84
CA ASP A 75 -18.03 12.73 11.69
C ASP A 75 -16.99 11.74 12.21
N HIS A 76 -17.35 10.46 12.34
CA HIS A 76 -16.39 9.40 12.62
C HIS A 76 -15.71 8.92 11.34
N LEU A 77 -14.40 8.66 11.42
CA LEU A 77 -13.61 8.04 10.35
C LEU A 77 -13.85 6.53 10.33
N ILE A 78 -14.57 6.05 9.32
CA ILE A 78 -14.90 4.65 9.10
C ILE A 78 -13.90 4.06 8.14
N VAL A 79 -13.38 2.87 8.45
CA VAL A 79 -12.43 2.19 7.58
C VAL A 79 -13.18 1.35 6.54
N MET A 80 -13.25 1.84 5.31
CA MET A 80 -13.95 1.23 4.19
C MET A 80 -13.49 1.79 2.84
N HIS A 81 -13.39 0.90 1.85
CA HIS A 81 -12.86 1.25 0.54
C HIS A 81 -13.74 2.18 -0.30
N ASP A 82 -15.06 2.15 -0.13
CA ASP A 82 -15.96 2.97 -0.94
C ASP A 82 -16.77 3.92 -0.04
N ILE A 83 -17.25 5.02 -0.61
CA ILE A 83 -18.23 5.89 0.04
C ILE A 83 -19.59 5.18 0.17
N TYR A 84 -19.79 4.09 -0.58
CA TYR A 84 -20.97 3.23 -0.56
C TYR A 84 -20.80 2.00 0.34
N LEU A 85 -21.90 1.58 0.97
CA LEU A 85 -21.99 0.39 1.81
C LEU A 85 -22.39 -0.87 1.03
N ASP A 86 -22.74 -0.71 -0.25
CA ASP A 86 -23.57 -1.63 -1.03
C ASP A 86 -22.91 -2.96 -1.37
N ALA A 87 -21.58 -3.03 -1.40
CA ALA A 87 -20.84 -4.18 -1.94
C ALA A 87 -20.19 -5.05 -0.87
N THR A 88 -20.23 -4.62 0.39
CA THR A 88 -19.52 -5.26 1.51
C THR A 88 -20.37 -5.37 2.78
N THR A 89 -21.62 -4.90 2.76
CA THR A 89 -22.49 -4.92 3.95
C THR A 89 -23.92 -5.34 3.64
N ASP A 90 -24.71 -5.65 4.67
CA ASP A 90 -26.14 -5.94 4.60
C ASP A 90 -27.03 -4.69 4.73
N VAL A 91 -26.52 -3.50 4.40
CA VAL A 91 -27.22 -2.22 4.59
C VAL A 91 -28.63 -2.17 4.00
N ALA A 92 -28.83 -2.79 2.84
CA ALA A 92 -30.13 -2.81 2.16
C ALA A 92 -31.20 -3.59 2.93
N GLU A 93 -30.78 -4.61 3.70
CA GLU A 93 -31.66 -5.42 4.55
C GLU A 93 -31.91 -4.73 5.91
N VAL A 94 -30.86 -4.17 6.52
CA VAL A 94 -30.95 -3.55 7.86
C VAL A 94 -31.64 -2.19 7.82
N PHE A 95 -31.45 -1.42 6.75
CA PHE A 95 -31.98 -0.06 6.59
C PHE A 95 -32.68 0.13 5.24
N PRO A 96 -33.76 -0.63 4.95
CA PRO A 96 -34.48 -0.51 3.71
C PRO A 96 -35.02 0.91 3.52
N GLY A 97 -34.89 1.45 2.30
CA GLY A 97 -35.37 2.80 1.95
C GLY A 97 -34.44 3.96 2.35
N ARG A 98 -33.23 3.66 2.85
CA ARG A 98 -32.22 4.68 3.16
C ARG A 98 -31.23 4.96 2.04
N ALA A 99 -31.37 4.31 0.88
CA ALA A 99 -30.60 4.65 -0.31
C ALA A 99 -30.96 6.05 -0.81
N ARG A 100 -30.00 6.75 -1.42
CA ARG A 100 -30.26 7.99 -2.16
C ARG A 100 -30.97 7.68 -3.48
N ALA A 101 -31.30 8.74 -4.23
CA ALA A 101 -32.09 8.63 -5.46
C ALA A 101 -31.41 7.83 -6.59
N ASP A 102 -30.09 7.69 -6.53
CA ASP A 102 -29.27 6.85 -7.42
C ASP A 102 -29.28 5.36 -7.04
N GLY A 103 -29.91 5.00 -5.91
CA GLY A 103 -30.02 3.62 -5.43
C GLY A 103 -28.88 3.19 -4.50
N HIS A 104 -27.93 4.07 -4.20
CA HIS A 104 -26.77 3.76 -3.37
C HIS A 104 -26.96 4.12 -1.90
N PHE A 105 -26.36 3.34 -0.99
CA PHE A 105 -26.32 3.64 0.45
C PHE A 105 -24.97 4.27 0.81
N TYR A 106 -24.97 5.57 1.08
CA TYR A 106 -23.76 6.31 1.38
C TYR A 106 -23.43 6.26 2.87
N THR A 107 -22.17 5.99 3.20
CA THR A 107 -21.67 5.93 4.59
C THR A 107 -21.97 7.21 5.37
N ILE A 108 -21.85 8.36 4.69
CA ILE A 108 -22.08 9.70 5.26
C ILE A 108 -23.52 9.95 5.69
N ASP A 109 -24.47 9.11 5.28
CA ASP A 109 -25.89 9.22 5.66
C ASP A 109 -26.22 8.45 6.95
N PHE A 110 -25.28 7.67 7.49
CA PHE A 110 -25.46 6.83 8.67
C PHE A 110 -24.55 7.27 9.81
N THR A 111 -25.10 7.30 11.04
CA THR A 111 -24.30 7.50 12.26
C THR A 111 -23.40 6.30 12.53
N LEU A 112 -22.33 6.48 13.31
CA LEU A 112 -21.47 5.35 13.73
C LEU A 112 -22.29 4.24 14.42
N ALA A 113 -23.26 4.61 15.25
CA ALA A 113 -24.14 3.66 15.92
C ALA A 113 -25.02 2.85 14.94
N GLU A 114 -25.46 3.46 13.83
CA GLU A 114 -26.16 2.74 12.76
C GLU A 114 -25.20 1.82 11.99
N LEU A 115 -24.02 2.33 11.64
CA LEU A 115 -23.00 1.56 10.90
C LEU A 115 -22.53 0.32 11.67
N LYS A 116 -22.39 0.41 13.00
CA LYS A 116 -22.03 -0.72 13.87
C LYS A 116 -23.11 -1.81 13.97
N ARG A 117 -24.31 -1.58 13.44
CA ARG A 117 -25.37 -2.61 13.33
C ARG A 117 -25.23 -3.47 12.08
N LEU A 118 -24.45 -3.04 11.10
CA LEU A 118 -24.27 -3.74 9.85
C LEU A 118 -23.35 -4.96 10.02
N ARG A 119 -23.63 -6.02 9.28
CA ARG A 119 -22.69 -7.11 9.07
C ARG A 119 -21.83 -6.80 7.87
N VAL A 120 -20.53 -7.03 8.00
CA VAL A 120 -19.57 -6.98 6.89
C VAL A 120 -19.39 -8.37 6.29
N THR A 121 -19.26 -8.42 4.97
CA THR A 121 -18.97 -9.62 4.18
C THR A 121 -17.87 -9.32 3.17
N SER A 122 -17.27 -10.37 2.57
CA SER A 122 -16.39 -10.20 1.41
C SER A 122 -17.13 -9.50 0.27
N THR A 123 -16.39 -8.78 -0.58
CA THR A 123 -16.97 -8.02 -1.69
C THR A 123 -17.82 -8.90 -2.60
N PHE A 124 -19.04 -8.46 -2.88
CA PHE A 124 -19.94 -9.11 -3.81
C PHE A 124 -20.30 -8.20 -4.99
N LEU A 125 -20.84 -8.83 -6.03
CA LEU A 125 -21.46 -8.17 -7.17
C LEU A 125 -22.96 -8.49 -7.15
N SER A 126 -23.78 -7.46 -7.30
CA SER A 126 -25.23 -7.62 -7.47
C SER A 126 -25.54 -8.01 -8.92
N THR A 127 -26.32 -9.07 -9.10
CA THR A 127 -26.81 -9.56 -10.39
C THR A 127 -28.33 -9.72 -10.34
N GLU A 128 -28.96 -9.96 -11.49
CA GLU A 128 -30.40 -10.27 -11.56
C GLU A 128 -30.78 -11.53 -10.74
N GLN A 129 -29.82 -12.43 -10.51
CA GLN A 129 -30.02 -13.69 -9.80
C GLN A 129 -29.65 -13.62 -8.31
N GLY A 130 -29.25 -12.45 -7.80
CA GLY A 130 -28.84 -12.25 -6.40
C GLY A 130 -27.43 -11.69 -6.27
N THR A 131 -26.71 -12.06 -5.22
CA THR A 131 -25.33 -11.62 -4.98
C THR A 131 -24.33 -12.74 -5.26
N ILE A 132 -23.25 -12.43 -5.98
CA ILE A 132 -22.15 -13.35 -6.25
C ILE A 132 -20.85 -12.81 -5.67
N ALA A 133 -19.98 -13.69 -5.17
CA ALA A 133 -18.67 -13.28 -4.66
C ALA A 133 -17.81 -12.72 -5.80
N LYS A 134 -17.22 -11.53 -5.63
CA LYS A 134 -16.27 -10.95 -6.60
C LYS A 134 -15.04 -11.84 -6.75
N TYR A 135 -14.57 -12.40 -5.64
CA TYR A 135 -13.45 -13.35 -5.59
C TYR A 135 -13.92 -14.68 -4.96
N PRO A 136 -14.33 -15.68 -5.76
CA PRO A 136 -14.99 -16.88 -5.27
C PRO A 136 -14.12 -17.79 -4.40
N ASN A 137 -12.79 -17.62 -4.45
CA ASN A 137 -11.83 -18.40 -3.66
C ASN A 137 -11.40 -17.71 -2.35
N ARG A 138 -11.96 -16.54 -2.03
CA ARG A 138 -11.72 -15.84 -0.76
C ARG A 138 -12.74 -16.26 0.29
N PHE A 139 -12.74 -15.55 1.43
CA PHE A 139 -13.67 -15.82 2.51
C PHE A 139 -15.14 -15.83 2.01
N PRO A 140 -15.93 -16.88 2.30
CA PRO A 140 -17.27 -17.01 1.76
C PRO A 140 -18.21 -15.89 2.23
N LEU A 141 -19.12 -15.46 1.33
CA LEU A 141 -20.11 -14.44 1.67
C LEU A 141 -20.97 -14.85 2.86
N TRP A 142 -21.23 -13.88 3.75
CA TRP A 142 -22.17 -13.99 4.88
C TRP A 142 -21.89 -15.10 5.91
N GLN A 143 -20.72 -15.73 5.86
CA GLN A 143 -20.26 -16.66 6.89
C GLN A 143 -19.59 -15.91 8.03
N SER A 144 -19.68 -16.43 9.26
CA SER A 144 -19.19 -15.75 10.47
C SER A 144 -19.85 -14.37 10.69
N SER A 145 -19.25 -13.56 11.55
CA SER A 145 -19.67 -12.21 11.89
C SER A 145 -18.48 -11.27 11.83
N PHE A 146 -18.62 -10.19 11.07
CA PHE A 146 -17.65 -9.12 10.95
C PHE A 146 -18.37 -7.77 10.98
N GLN A 147 -17.67 -6.72 11.39
CA GLN A 147 -18.23 -5.37 11.54
C GLN A 147 -17.29 -4.32 10.94
N LEU A 148 -17.87 -3.17 10.59
CA LEU A 148 -17.11 -1.98 10.22
C LEU A 148 -16.29 -1.49 11.43
N SER A 149 -15.05 -1.05 11.17
CA SER A 149 -14.16 -0.45 12.16
C SER A 149 -14.06 1.07 11.97
N THR A 150 -13.68 1.78 13.02
CA THR A 150 -13.17 3.16 12.92
C THR A 150 -11.66 3.18 12.77
N LEU A 151 -11.09 4.29 12.31
CA LEU A 151 -9.64 4.46 12.27
C LEU A 151 -9.03 4.35 13.67
N ALA A 152 -9.63 4.99 14.68
CA ALA A 152 -9.26 4.84 16.09
C ALA A 152 -9.14 3.36 16.53
N GLU A 153 -10.16 2.53 16.29
CA GLU A 153 -10.13 1.11 16.67
C GLU A 153 -9.00 0.33 15.97
N GLU A 154 -8.69 0.68 14.72
CA GLU A 154 -7.58 0.05 14.01
C GLU A 154 -6.20 0.50 14.49
N ILE A 155 -6.03 1.79 14.82
CA ILE A 155 -4.79 2.29 15.42
C ILE A 155 -4.57 1.62 16.78
N GLU A 156 -5.60 1.57 17.62
CA GLU A 156 -5.54 0.90 18.93
C GLU A 156 -5.16 -0.58 18.81
N LEU A 157 -5.72 -1.29 17.84
CA LEU A 157 -5.36 -2.68 17.55
C LEU A 157 -3.89 -2.81 17.17
N ILE A 158 -3.41 -2.01 16.19
CA ILE A 158 -2.05 -2.12 15.66
C ILE A 158 -1.01 -1.70 16.70
N GLU A 159 -1.20 -0.56 17.38
CA GLU A 159 -0.30 -0.09 18.44
C GLU A 159 -0.30 -1.04 19.65
N GLY A 160 -1.47 -1.56 20.03
CA GLY A 160 -1.58 -2.55 21.10
C GLY A 160 -0.84 -3.86 20.76
N LEU A 161 -0.93 -4.32 19.51
CA LEU A 161 -0.16 -5.47 19.04
C LEU A 161 1.35 -5.16 18.97
N ASN A 162 1.75 -3.96 18.52
CA ASN A 162 3.15 -3.52 18.55
C ASN A 162 3.70 -3.53 19.98
N GLN A 163 2.94 -3.02 20.96
CA GLN A 163 3.33 -3.03 22.36
C GLN A 163 3.49 -4.45 22.93
N THR A 164 2.59 -5.38 22.59
CA THR A 164 2.56 -6.71 23.20
C THR A 164 3.44 -7.73 22.51
N LEU A 165 3.63 -7.63 21.19
CA LEU A 165 4.39 -8.58 20.37
C LEU A 165 5.77 -8.05 19.96
N GLY A 166 6.01 -6.74 20.12
CA GLY A 166 7.31 -6.12 19.86
C GLY A 166 7.67 -6.00 18.38
N TYR A 167 6.72 -6.16 17.45
CA TYR A 167 6.91 -5.69 16.09
C TYR A 167 6.66 -4.18 16.03
N ASP A 168 7.05 -3.59 14.90
CA ASP A 168 6.90 -2.18 14.63
C ASP A 168 6.24 -2.05 13.25
N ILE A 169 4.95 -2.41 13.20
CA ILE A 169 4.13 -2.36 11.99
C ILE A 169 3.46 -0.99 11.90
N GLY A 170 3.60 -0.33 10.75
CA GLY A 170 3.01 0.98 10.50
C GLY A 170 1.58 0.95 9.97
N ILE A 171 0.98 2.14 9.88
CA ILE A 171 -0.33 2.37 9.25
C ILE A 171 -0.17 3.07 7.90
N TYR A 172 -1.11 2.86 6.99
CA TYR A 172 -1.10 3.45 5.65
C TYR A 172 -2.49 3.97 5.29
N PRO A 173 -2.97 5.05 5.93
CA PRO A 173 -4.29 5.59 5.67
C PRO A 173 -4.43 6.25 4.30
N GLU A 174 -5.52 5.95 3.59
CA GLU A 174 -6.02 6.63 2.40
C GLU A 174 -7.21 7.53 2.76
N ILE A 175 -7.16 8.80 2.34
CA ILE A 175 -8.34 9.68 2.36
C ILE A 175 -9.14 9.44 1.07
N LYS A 176 -10.30 8.79 1.18
CA LYS A 176 -11.16 8.46 0.03
C LYS A 176 -12.00 9.64 -0.39
N LYS A 177 -11.98 9.94 -1.70
CA LYS A 177 -12.87 10.91 -2.37
C LYS A 177 -13.09 12.19 -1.53
N PRO A 178 -12.04 12.94 -1.14
CA PRO A 178 -12.21 14.14 -0.33
C PRO A 178 -13.09 15.19 -1.03
N TYR A 179 -13.07 15.25 -2.37
CA TYR A 179 -13.99 16.09 -3.14
C TYR A 179 -15.48 15.81 -2.83
N PHE A 180 -15.86 14.53 -2.64
CA PHE A 180 -17.23 14.15 -2.28
C PHE A 180 -17.56 14.64 -0.88
N HIS A 181 -16.68 14.41 0.08
CA HIS A 181 -16.88 14.87 1.45
C HIS A 181 -17.03 16.40 1.53
N HIS A 182 -16.24 17.16 0.76
CA HIS A 182 -16.39 18.62 0.68
C HIS A 182 -17.75 19.04 0.11
N MET A 183 -18.27 18.35 -0.92
CA MET A 183 -19.62 18.61 -1.46
C MET A 183 -20.71 18.33 -0.41
N GLU A 184 -20.50 17.35 0.45
CA GLU A 184 -21.37 17.02 1.58
C GLU A 184 -21.12 17.91 2.82
N GLY A 185 -20.27 18.94 2.70
CA GLY A 185 -20.01 19.91 3.76
C GLY A 185 -19.06 19.42 4.85
N LYS A 186 -18.25 18.38 4.58
CA LYS A 186 -17.32 17.76 5.54
C LYS A 186 -15.88 17.84 5.08
N ASP A 187 -14.97 18.05 6.03
CA ASP A 187 -13.52 18.13 5.78
C ASP A 187 -12.83 16.86 6.31
N ILE A 188 -12.88 15.78 5.52
CA ILE A 188 -12.29 14.48 5.90
C ILE A 188 -10.79 14.59 6.16
N ALA A 189 -10.05 15.38 5.38
CA ALA A 189 -8.61 15.51 5.56
C ALA A 189 -8.26 16.17 6.90
N ALA A 190 -8.99 17.20 7.31
CA ALA A 190 -8.79 17.82 8.61
C ALA A 190 -9.11 16.87 9.77
N LEU A 191 -10.20 16.10 9.66
CA LEU A 191 -10.58 15.11 10.67
C LEU A 191 -9.55 13.97 10.76
N THR A 192 -9.09 13.44 9.64
CA THR A 192 -8.03 12.43 9.58
C THR A 192 -6.75 12.92 10.26
N LEU A 193 -6.27 14.12 9.94
CA LEU A 193 -5.06 14.66 10.55
C LEU A 193 -5.22 14.94 12.04
N ALA A 194 -6.42 15.37 12.48
CA ALA A 194 -6.71 15.58 13.89
C ALA A 194 -6.64 14.27 14.69
N GLU A 195 -7.28 13.20 14.20
CA GLU A 195 -7.25 11.90 14.87
C GLU A 195 -5.84 11.28 14.83
N LEU A 196 -5.14 11.33 13.70
CA LEU A 196 -3.74 10.88 13.62
C LEU A 196 -2.85 11.61 14.64
N LYS A 197 -3.03 12.91 14.81
CA LYS A 197 -2.30 13.71 15.80
C LYS A 197 -2.62 13.30 17.23
N GLU A 198 -3.87 12.97 17.54
CA GLU A 198 -4.29 12.46 18.85
C GLU A 198 -3.54 11.16 19.22
N TYR A 199 -3.33 10.28 18.25
CA TYR A 199 -2.53 9.06 18.40
C TYR A 199 -1.01 9.27 18.23
N GLY A 200 -0.54 10.52 18.12
CA GLY A 200 0.88 10.85 18.07
C GLY A 200 1.55 10.73 16.70
N TYR A 201 0.80 10.44 15.64
CA TYR A 201 1.29 10.43 14.25
C TYR A 201 1.44 11.87 13.72
N THR A 202 2.53 12.52 14.11
CA THR A 202 2.78 13.94 13.81
C THR A 202 4.02 14.18 12.95
N SER A 203 4.93 13.20 12.84
CA SER A 203 6.21 13.37 12.14
C SER A 203 6.59 12.14 11.33
N ARG A 204 7.56 12.33 10.43
CA ARG A 204 8.21 11.29 9.62
C ARG A 204 8.93 10.20 10.42
N GLU A 205 9.11 10.38 11.73
CA GLU A 205 9.72 9.38 12.62
C GLU A 205 8.74 8.24 12.95
N ARG A 206 7.43 8.49 12.80
CA ARG A 206 6.40 7.46 12.97
C ARG A 206 6.28 6.65 11.68
N LYS A 207 6.01 5.34 11.79
CA LYS A 207 5.72 4.49 10.64
C LYS A 207 4.31 4.75 10.11
N ILE A 208 4.21 5.75 9.24
CA ILE A 208 2.99 6.11 8.55
C ILE A 208 3.28 6.60 7.13
N TYR A 209 2.37 6.31 6.20
CA TYR A 209 2.21 7.05 4.95
C TYR A 209 0.75 7.48 4.81
N LEU A 210 0.51 8.72 4.40
CA LEU A 210 -0.84 9.21 4.11
C LEU A 210 -1.02 9.30 2.59
N GLN A 211 -2.04 8.63 2.05
CA GLN A 211 -2.29 8.59 0.61
C GLN A 211 -3.65 9.15 0.20
N SER A 212 -3.75 9.57 -1.05
CA SER A 212 -5.02 9.89 -1.70
C SER A 212 -4.85 9.93 -3.21
N PHE A 213 -5.93 9.68 -3.95
CA PHE A 213 -6.01 9.98 -5.37
C PHE A 213 -6.12 11.48 -5.67
N ASP A 214 -6.61 12.27 -4.71
CA ASP A 214 -6.89 13.69 -4.92
C ASP A 214 -5.63 14.55 -4.76
N ALA A 215 -5.03 14.91 -5.91
CA ALA A 215 -3.80 15.71 -5.96
C ALA A 215 -3.96 17.11 -5.36
N GLU A 216 -5.13 17.73 -5.53
CA GLU A 216 -5.43 19.03 -4.94
C GLU A 216 -5.56 18.92 -3.42
N GLU A 217 -6.18 17.86 -2.91
CA GLU A 217 -6.27 17.63 -1.46
C GLU A 217 -4.90 17.34 -0.82
N LEU A 218 -4.03 16.54 -1.45
CA LEU A 218 -2.67 16.32 -0.94
C LEU A 218 -1.84 17.61 -0.88
N GLN A 219 -1.99 18.49 -1.87
CA GLN A 219 -1.35 19.81 -1.85
C GLN A 219 -1.89 20.67 -0.70
N ARG A 220 -3.21 20.68 -0.46
CA ARG A 220 -3.84 21.37 0.66
C ARG A 220 -3.35 20.81 2.01
N ILE A 221 -3.28 19.48 2.14
CA ILE A 221 -2.73 18.79 3.32
C ILE A 221 -1.31 19.26 3.58
N LYS A 222 -0.43 19.24 2.56
CA LYS A 222 0.98 19.63 2.69
C LYS A 222 1.18 21.10 3.02
N ARG A 223 0.45 22.00 2.36
CA ARG A 223 0.72 23.45 2.38
C ARG A 223 -0.06 24.20 3.46
N GLU A 224 -1.19 23.65 3.91
CA GLU A 224 -2.10 24.35 4.82
C GLU A 224 -2.37 23.55 6.10
N LEU A 225 -2.88 22.32 5.97
CA LEU A 225 -3.37 21.58 7.15
C LEU A 225 -2.25 21.11 8.06
N MET A 226 -1.23 20.44 7.52
CA MET A 226 -0.11 19.92 8.31
C MET A 226 0.68 21.07 8.99
N PRO A 227 1.04 22.18 8.31
CA PRO A 227 1.65 23.33 8.99
C PRO A 227 0.80 23.91 10.11
N ARG A 228 -0.52 24.06 9.89
CA ARG A 228 -1.45 24.55 10.92
C ARG A 228 -1.54 23.62 12.13
N LEU A 229 -1.40 22.31 11.91
CA LEU A 229 -1.45 21.29 12.95
C LEU A 229 -0.06 20.97 13.53
N GLY A 230 1.03 21.55 13.02
CA GLY A 230 2.38 21.21 13.44
C GLY A 230 2.74 19.74 13.14
N MET A 231 2.33 19.26 11.97
CA MET A 231 2.59 17.91 11.48
C MET A 231 3.50 17.94 10.24
N ASP A 232 4.21 16.85 9.99
CA ASP A 232 4.87 16.57 8.71
C ASP A 232 4.91 15.05 8.50
N LEU A 233 3.96 14.55 7.71
CA LEU A 233 3.83 13.14 7.35
C LEU A 233 4.26 12.92 5.91
N PRO A 234 4.81 11.74 5.56
CA PRO A 234 5.10 11.44 4.17
C PRO A 234 3.79 11.21 3.39
N LEU A 235 3.67 11.84 2.22
CA LEU A 235 2.47 11.80 1.38
C LEU A 235 2.68 10.94 0.14
N ILE A 236 1.66 10.19 -0.25
CA ILE A 236 1.70 9.30 -1.42
C ILE A 236 0.57 9.64 -2.38
N GLN A 237 0.92 10.06 -3.59
CA GLN A 237 -0.04 10.33 -4.66
C GLN A 237 -0.48 9.02 -5.31
N LEU A 238 -1.74 8.64 -5.14
CA LEU A 238 -2.30 7.50 -5.87
C LEU A 238 -2.64 7.90 -7.31
N ILE A 239 -2.38 7.01 -8.28
CA ILE A 239 -2.62 7.30 -9.70
C ILE A 239 -3.63 6.30 -10.26
N ALA A 240 -4.84 6.78 -10.55
CA ALA A 240 -5.92 6.00 -11.15
C ALA A 240 -5.88 6.05 -12.68
N VAL A 241 -6.61 5.15 -13.33
CA VAL A 241 -6.92 5.29 -14.76
C VAL A 241 -8.08 6.29 -14.89
N THR A 242 -7.93 7.32 -15.73
CA THR A 242 -8.93 8.37 -15.97
C THR A 242 -10.35 7.83 -16.23
N ALA A 243 -10.46 6.73 -16.97
CA ALA A 243 -11.74 6.10 -17.28
C ALA A 243 -12.48 5.51 -16.06
N TRP A 244 -11.80 5.25 -14.94
CA TRP A 244 -12.42 4.70 -13.73
C TRP A 244 -13.32 5.70 -13.01
N GLY A 245 -13.16 7.00 -13.25
CA GLY A 245 -13.98 8.02 -12.60
C GLY A 245 -13.73 8.14 -11.10
N GLU A 246 -12.52 7.84 -10.64
CA GLU A 246 -12.15 7.86 -9.22
C GLU A 246 -12.39 9.22 -8.57
N LYS A 247 -12.09 10.29 -9.31
CA LYS A 247 -12.48 11.67 -9.01
C LYS A 247 -13.29 12.22 -10.17
N GLN A 248 -14.39 12.89 -9.85
CA GLN A 248 -15.22 13.62 -10.80
C GLN A 248 -15.11 15.12 -10.57
N LEU A 249 -15.09 15.88 -11.66
CA LEU A 249 -15.10 17.33 -11.68
C LEU A 249 -16.48 17.80 -12.12
N GLN A 250 -16.97 18.84 -11.47
CA GLN A 250 -18.17 19.56 -11.91
C GLN A 250 -17.78 20.96 -12.38
N VAL A 251 -17.93 21.23 -13.67
CA VAL A 251 -17.62 22.52 -14.30
C VAL A 251 -18.82 22.93 -15.15
N ASP A 252 -19.37 24.12 -14.90
CA ASP A 252 -20.53 24.67 -15.62
C ASP A 252 -21.73 23.70 -15.71
N GLY A 253 -22.00 22.97 -14.62
CA GLY A 253 -23.08 21.99 -14.54
C GLY A 253 -22.84 20.69 -15.31
N LYS A 254 -21.62 20.46 -15.83
CA LYS A 254 -21.22 19.22 -16.48
C LYS A 254 -20.27 18.42 -15.60
N THR A 255 -20.48 17.11 -15.55
CA THR A 255 -19.60 16.17 -14.88
C THR A 255 -18.59 15.57 -15.86
N SER A 256 -17.32 15.56 -15.49
CA SER A 256 -16.25 14.87 -16.22
C SER A 256 -15.31 14.16 -15.26
N ASN A 257 -14.63 13.11 -15.73
CA ASN A 257 -13.59 12.47 -14.91
C ASN A 257 -12.36 13.38 -14.79
N TYR A 258 -11.71 13.34 -13.63
CA TYR A 258 -10.39 13.94 -13.45
C TYR A 258 -9.37 13.21 -14.32
N ASP A 259 -8.55 13.98 -15.05
CA ASP A 259 -7.48 13.45 -15.88
C ASP A 259 -6.26 13.09 -15.04
N TYR A 260 -5.90 11.80 -15.01
CA TYR A 260 -4.72 11.29 -14.33
C TYR A 260 -3.52 11.12 -15.28
N ASP A 261 -3.71 11.23 -16.59
CA ASP A 261 -2.70 10.88 -17.59
C ASP A 261 -1.48 11.81 -17.49
N TRP A 262 -1.68 13.08 -17.07
CA TRP A 262 -0.60 14.02 -16.83
C TRP A 262 0.39 13.53 -15.77
N MET A 263 -0.06 12.74 -14.78
CA MET A 263 0.78 12.21 -13.69
C MET A 263 1.79 11.18 -14.17
N LEU A 264 1.58 10.57 -15.34
CA LEU A 264 2.46 9.56 -15.92
C LEU A 264 3.59 10.17 -16.78
N THR A 265 3.67 11.50 -16.84
CA THR A 265 4.70 12.23 -17.60
C THR A 265 5.83 12.71 -16.69
N ALA A 266 7.02 12.95 -17.26
CA ALA A 266 8.15 13.47 -16.49
C ALA A 266 7.84 14.81 -15.79
N ALA A 267 7.11 15.71 -16.45
CA ALA A 267 6.67 16.98 -15.86
C ALA A 267 5.61 16.78 -14.77
N GLY A 268 4.74 15.77 -14.92
CA GLY A 268 3.79 15.39 -13.89
C GLY A 268 4.47 14.88 -12.62
N LEU A 269 5.47 14.01 -12.77
CA LEU A 269 6.25 13.49 -11.65
C LEU A 269 7.06 14.59 -10.94
N GLU A 270 7.65 15.54 -11.67
CA GLU A 270 8.29 16.72 -11.09
C GLU A 270 7.28 17.56 -10.28
N ARG A 271 6.07 17.75 -10.81
CA ARG A 271 4.98 18.43 -10.09
C ARG A 271 4.59 17.67 -8.82
N ILE A 272 4.46 16.34 -8.90
CA ILE A 272 4.11 15.49 -7.74
C ILE A 272 5.18 15.61 -6.65
N ALA A 273 6.47 15.58 -7.01
CA ALA A 273 7.58 15.71 -6.07
C ALA A 273 7.60 17.04 -5.29
N SER A 274 6.87 18.06 -5.74
CA SER A 274 6.71 19.32 -5.00
C SER A 274 5.80 19.20 -3.76
N TYR A 275 5.01 18.13 -3.63
CA TYR A 275 4.06 17.96 -2.53
C TYR A 275 3.98 16.54 -1.96
N ALA A 276 4.43 15.51 -2.67
CA ALA A 276 4.41 14.12 -2.25
C ALA A 276 5.81 13.52 -2.18
N ASP A 277 5.94 12.48 -1.37
CA ASP A 277 7.16 11.71 -1.13
C ASP A 277 7.22 10.43 -1.99
N GLY A 278 6.09 10.06 -2.59
CA GLY A 278 5.99 8.93 -3.51
C GLY A 278 4.70 8.88 -4.29
N ILE A 279 4.62 7.90 -5.18
CA ILE A 279 3.44 7.58 -5.98
C ILE A 279 2.99 6.14 -5.70
N GLY A 280 1.68 5.92 -5.70
CA GLY A 280 1.08 4.59 -5.75
C GLY A 280 0.31 4.43 -7.05
N PRO A 281 0.93 3.94 -8.13
CA PRO A 281 0.22 3.70 -9.38
C PRO A 281 -0.50 2.36 -9.37
N TRP A 282 -1.56 2.23 -10.18
CA TRP A 282 -2.06 0.90 -10.51
C TRP A 282 -0.96 0.05 -11.17
N LEU A 283 -0.82 -1.22 -10.78
CA LEU A 283 0.23 -2.13 -11.24
C LEU A 283 0.30 -2.23 -12.77
N GLY A 284 -0.84 -2.19 -13.45
CA GLY A 284 -0.91 -2.22 -14.91
C GLY A 284 -0.35 -0.97 -15.61
N MET A 285 0.00 0.09 -14.88
CA MET A 285 0.74 1.24 -15.42
C MET A 285 2.25 0.98 -15.50
N LEU A 286 2.75 -0.06 -14.81
CA LEU A 286 4.18 -0.40 -14.78
C LEU A 286 4.59 -1.33 -15.92
N ALA A 287 3.62 -1.91 -16.64
CA ALA A 287 3.89 -2.79 -17.76
C ALA A 287 2.83 -2.67 -18.85
N ARG A 288 3.22 -3.01 -20.07
CA ARG A 288 2.34 -3.18 -21.23
C ARG A 288 2.50 -4.58 -21.79
N ILE A 289 1.43 -5.09 -22.39
CA ILE A 289 1.47 -6.36 -23.13
C ILE A 289 1.38 -6.02 -24.62
N GLU A 290 2.45 -6.28 -25.35
CA GLU A 290 2.54 -6.05 -26.80
C GLU A 290 3.00 -7.35 -27.48
N GLY A 291 2.27 -7.83 -28.49
CA GLY A 291 2.60 -9.09 -29.17
C GLY A 291 2.61 -10.33 -28.25
N GLY A 292 1.92 -10.29 -27.11
CA GLY A 292 1.93 -11.36 -26.10
C GLY A 292 3.16 -11.36 -25.18
N GLN A 293 3.98 -10.30 -25.24
CA GLN A 293 5.14 -10.11 -24.36
C GLN A 293 4.93 -8.95 -23.42
N LEU A 294 5.44 -9.09 -22.20
CA LEU A 294 5.38 -8.05 -21.17
C LEU A 294 6.59 -7.12 -21.31
N HIS A 295 6.32 -5.82 -21.44
CA HIS A 295 7.31 -4.75 -21.50
C HIS A 295 7.11 -3.81 -20.32
N THR A 296 8.15 -3.57 -19.53
CA THR A 296 8.12 -2.62 -18.42
C THR A 296 8.09 -1.18 -18.94
N THR A 297 7.34 -0.30 -18.28
CA THR A 297 7.40 1.15 -18.55
C THR A 297 8.59 1.78 -17.82
N GLU A 298 8.93 3.03 -18.15
CA GLU A 298 9.97 3.79 -17.45
C GLU A 298 9.45 4.54 -16.20
N LEU A 299 8.20 4.30 -15.79
CA LEU A 299 7.54 5.11 -14.77
C LEU A 299 8.31 5.08 -13.44
N VAL A 300 8.79 3.90 -13.02
CA VAL A 300 9.54 3.73 -11.78
C VAL A 300 10.84 4.53 -11.82
N GLN A 301 11.61 4.39 -12.89
CA GLN A 301 12.89 5.08 -13.04
C GLN A 301 12.70 6.60 -13.17
N GLN A 302 11.61 7.05 -13.79
CA GLN A 302 11.25 8.47 -13.88
C GLN A 302 10.86 9.04 -12.51
N ALA A 303 10.09 8.29 -11.71
CA ALA A 303 9.73 8.69 -10.35
C ALA A 303 10.96 8.76 -9.43
N HIS A 304 11.84 7.75 -9.48
CA HIS A 304 13.09 7.74 -8.72
C HIS A 304 14.02 8.92 -9.05
N ARG A 305 14.05 9.38 -10.31
CA ARG A 305 14.79 10.60 -10.69
C ARG A 305 14.29 11.87 -9.98
N GLN A 306 13.03 11.86 -9.55
CA GLN A 306 12.41 12.93 -8.75
C GLN A 306 12.44 12.63 -7.24
N SER A 307 13.18 11.59 -6.81
CA SER A 307 13.20 11.09 -5.43
C SER A 307 11.84 10.64 -4.89
N LEU A 308 10.91 10.27 -5.78
CA LEU A 308 9.61 9.71 -5.41
C LEU A 308 9.72 8.20 -5.22
N GLN A 309 9.27 7.69 -4.08
CA GLN A 309 9.07 6.25 -3.88
C GLN A 309 7.92 5.74 -4.76
N VAL A 310 7.94 4.46 -5.11
CA VAL A 310 6.90 3.82 -5.93
C VAL A 310 6.33 2.59 -5.24
N HIS A 311 5.06 2.68 -4.82
CA HIS A 311 4.34 1.62 -4.12
C HIS A 311 3.09 1.20 -4.93
N PRO A 312 3.20 0.38 -5.99
CA PRO A 312 2.05 0.05 -6.82
C PRO A 312 1.01 -0.79 -6.09
N TYR A 313 -0.24 -0.62 -6.52
CA TYR A 313 -1.38 -1.41 -6.09
C TYR A 313 -2.08 -2.11 -7.27
N THR A 314 -2.63 -3.30 -7.18
CA THR A 314 -2.53 -4.26 -6.07
C THR A 314 -2.05 -5.58 -6.63
N ILE A 315 -1.07 -6.19 -5.98
CA ILE A 315 -0.55 -7.51 -6.35
C ILE A 315 -1.41 -8.59 -5.69
N ARG A 316 -2.19 -9.31 -6.49
CA ARG A 316 -3.15 -10.31 -6.04
C ARG A 316 -2.79 -11.71 -6.52
N ALA A 317 -3.07 -12.69 -5.67
CA ALA A 317 -2.76 -14.08 -5.95
C ALA A 317 -3.96 -14.89 -6.46
N ASP A 318 -5.13 -14.25 -6.55
CA ASP A 318 -6.32 -14.79 -7.18
C ASP A 318 -6.02 -15.11 -8.66
N PRO A 319 -6.39 -16.29 -9.17
CA PRO A 319 -6.08 -16.67 -10.55
C PRO A 319 -6.60 -15.70 -11.63
N SER A 320 -7.72 -15.02 -11.37
CA SER A 320 -8.29 -14.03 -12.28
C SER A 320 -7.49 -12.73 -12.35
N GLU A 321 -6.64 -12.46 -11.36
CA GLU A 321 -5.89 -11.21 -11.23
C GLU A 321 -4.43 -11.35 -11.69
N ILE A 322 -4.00 -12.56 -12.06
CA ILE A 322 -2.66 -12.82 -12.59
C ILE A 322 -2.75 -12.77 -14.13
N PRO A 323 -2.02 -11.86 -14.80
CA PRO A 323 -1.99 -11.82 -16.26
C PRO A 323 -1.54 -13.16 -16.84
N LYS A 324 -2.18 -13.62 -17.92
CA LYS A 324 -1.91 -14.93 -18.52
C LYS A 324 -0.45 -15.05 -18.98
N GLU A 325 0.12 -13.95 -19.45
CA GLU A 325 1.50 -13.79 -19.92
C GLU A 325 2.51 -13.93 -18.77
N VAL A 326 2.08 -13.66 -17.53
CA VAL A 326 2.91 -13.79 -16.33
C VAL A 326 2.84 -15.21 -15.77
N GLY A 327 1.68 -15.87 -15.85
CA GLY A 327 1.50 -17.29 -15.53
C GLY A 327 1.28 -17.60 -14.05
N THR A 328 2.19 -17.19 -13.16
CA THR A 328 2.08 -17.49 -11.72
C THR A 328 2.26 -16.26 -10.84
N PHE A 329 1.72 -16.34 -9.62
CA PHE A 329 1.91 -15.29 -8.61
C PHE A 329 3.38 -15.05 -8.28
N ARG A 330 4.20 -16.11 -8.25
CA ARG A 330 5.65 -15.98 -8.01
C ARG A 330 6.33 -15.20 -9.13
N GLN A 331 5.95 -15.46 -10.39
CA GLN A 331 6.47 -14.69 -11.54
C GLN A 331 6.01 -13.23 -11.49
N LEU A 332 4.77 -12.97 -11.06
CA LEU A 332 4.29 -11.61 -10.86
C LEU A 332 5.11 -10.86 -9.80
N LEU A 333 5.39 -11.51 -8.66
CA LEU A 333 6.26 -10.95 -7.63
C LEU A 333 7.68 -10.72 -8.14
N HIS A 334 8.24 -11.67 -8.89
CA HIS A 334 9.57 -11.51 -9.46
C HIS A 334 9.65 -10.31 -10.40
N ILE A 335 8.66 -10.11 -11.27
CA ILE A 335 8.57 -8.95 -12.16
C ILE A 335 8.41 -7.67 -11.34
N ALA A 336 7.56 -7.66 -10.31
CA ALA A 336 7.37 -6.49 -9.47
C ALA A 336 8.65 -6.07 -8.74
N VAL A 337 9.32 -7.03 -8.10
CA VAL A 337 10.50 -6.78 -7.26
C VAL A 337 11.75 -6.49 -8.11
N HIS A 338 12.02 -7.28 -9.14
CA HIS A 338 13.28 -7.21 -9.90
C HIS A 338 13.13 -6.58 -11.28
N GLY A 339 11.96 -6.68 -11.90
CA GLY A 339 11.69 -6.10 -13.21
C GLY A 339 11.40 -4.60 -13.12
N PHE A 340 10.49 -4.21 -12.23
CA PHE A 340 10.11 -2.81 -12.05
C PHE A 340 11.07 -2.05 -11.12
N GLY A 341 11.59 -2.72 -10.07
CA GLY A 341 12.45 -2.09 -9.07
C GLY A 341 11.68 -1.16 -8.12
N VAL A 342 10.48 -1.57 -7.69
CA VAL A 342 9.60 -0.78 -6.80
C VAL A 342 10.14 -0.73 -5.36
N ASP A 343 9.78 0.31 -4.61
CA ASP A 343 10.21 0.51 -3.22
C ASP A 343 9.30 -0.17 -2.20
N GLY A 344 8.09 -0.53 -2.63
CA GLY A 344 7.07 -1.17 -1.82
C GLY A 344 5.99 -1.78 -2.71
N LEU A 345 5.10 -2.59 -2.15
CA LEU A 345 3.98 -3.13 -2.91
C LEU A 345 2.78 -3.40 -2.02
N PHE A 346 1.61 -3.00 -2.52
CA PHE A 346 0.32 -3.35 -1.92
C PHE A 346 -0.09 -4.76 -2.36
N THR A 347 -0.46 -5.60 -1.41
CA THR A 347 -0.90 -6.97 -1.68
C THR A 347 -2.03 -7.41 -0.76
N ASP A 348 -2.93 -8.22 -1.32
CA ASP A 348 -4.00 -8.87 -0.57
C ASP A 348 -3.49 -10.13 0.17
N HIS A 349 -2.25 -10.56 -0.09
CA HIS A 349 -1.66 -11.80 0.43
C HIS A 349 -0.28 -11.54 1.08
N PRO A 350 -0.21 -10.84 2.23
CA PRO A 350 1.05 -10.37 2.82
C PRO A 350 2.06 -11.49 3.11
N ASP A 351 1.59 -12.63 3.62
CA ASP A 351 2.38 -13.82 3.92
C ASP A 351 3.11 -14.38 2.69
N ARG A 352 2.45 -14.39 1.53
CA ARG A 352 3.03 -14.92 0.29
C ARG A 352 4.14 -14.02 -0.21
N VAL A 353 3.99 -12.71 -0.08
CA VAL A 353 5.05 -11.75 -0.42
C VAL A 353 6.21 -11.84 0.56
N ARG A 354 5.95 -11.91 1.87
CA ARG A 354 7.01 -12.10 2.87
C ARG A 354 7.78 -13.39 2.68
N THR A 355 7.08 -14.48 2.37
CA THR A 355 7.71 -15.77 2.06
C THR A 355 8.60 -15.65 0.82
N TYR A 356 8.12 -15.00 -0.24
CA TYR A 356 8.92 -14.74 -1.44
C TYR A 356 10.19 -13.94 -1.11
N LEU A 357 10.05 -12.78 -0.47
CA LEU A 357 11.19 -11.91 -0.14
C LEU A 357 12.21 -12.58 0.79
N THR A 358 11.74 -13.38 1.76
CA THR A 358 12.62 -14.13 2.65
C THR A 358 13.46 -15.17 1.89
N ARG A 359 12.85 -15.90 0.96
CA ARG A 359 13.56 -16.88 0.11
C ARG A 359 14.58 -16.22 -0.81
N GLU A 360 14.23 -15.07 -1.37
CA GLU A 360 15.14 -14.29 -2.22
C GLU A 360 16.35 -13.80 -1.41
N ALA A 361 16.14 -13.34 -0.16
CA ALA A 361 17.23 -12.94 0.73
C ALA A 361 18.13 -14.11 1.14
N SER A 362 17.58 -15.32 1.32
CA SER A 362 18.35 -16.52 1.69
C SER A 362 19.03 -17.21 0.50
N GLY A 363 18.80 -16.74 -0.73
CA GLY A 363 19.34 -17.35 -1.96
C GLY A 363 18.72 -18.71 -2.31
N ASP A 364 17.67 -19.13 -1.61
CA ASP A 364 17.04 -20.43 -1.79
C ASP A 364 16.00 -20.36 -2.91
N ARG A 365 16.45 -20.69 -4.13
CA ARG A 365 15.66 -20.56 -5.37
C ARG A 365 14.89 -21.84 -5.73
N HIS A 366 14.78 -22.82 -4.84
CA HIS A 366 14.19 -24.12 -5.16
C HIS A 366 12.67 -24.22 -4.90
N ASN A 367 12.02 -24.90 -5.88
CA ASN A 367 10.60 -25.19 -6.13
C ASN A 367 9.68 -24.00 -6.40
#